data_AF-A0A2N0RXG2-F1
#
_entry.id   AF-A0A2N0RXG2-F1
#
_cell.length_a   1.000
_cell.length_b   1.000
_cell.length_c   1.000
_cell.angle_alpha   90.00
_cell.angle_beta   90.00
_cell.angle_gamma   90.00
#
_symmetry.space_group_name_H-M   'P 1'
#
loop_
_entity.id
_entity.type
_entity.pdbx_description
1 polymer ?
#
loop_
_entity_poly.entity_id
_entity_poly.type
_entity_poly.pdbx_seq_one_letter_code
_entity_poly.pdbx_strand_id
1 'polypeptide(L)'
;MNLLIGLLSNAIEEDNNRVSYLMQKAEILAEIELFYLLPHQRRWQTWFPEVIHYYADVDKTRIEIKRLIKDGEWDTKEFTEMREKLLKELQIKHNPIDDEVILEKLEKLTSNDDNLEKEIRGISINLQKLLKSELYHDQV
;
A
#
# COMPACT_ATOMS: atom_id res chain seq x y z
N MET A 1 20.08 -33.98 10.59
CA MET A 1 19.02 -33.29 11.34
C MET A 1 19.42 -31.86 11.75
N ASN A 2 20.66 -31.60 12.19
CA ASN A 2 21.10 -30.25 12.61
C ASN A 2 21.16 -29.20 11.49
N LEU A 3 21.46 -29.62 10.26
CA LEU A 3 21.50 -28.74 9.10
C LEU A 3 20.10 -28.21 8.73
N LEU A 4 19.08 -29.06 8.83
CA LEU A 4 17.68 -28.68 8.61
C LEU A 4 17.18 -27.69 9.68
N ILE A 5 17.55 -27.94 10.95
CA ILE A 5 17.21 -27.06 12.07
C ILE A 5 17.89 -25.69 11.91
N GLY A 6 19.17 -25.66 11.48
CA GLY A 6 19.89 -24.42 11.22
C GLY A 6 19.29 -23.59 10.08
N LEU A 7 18.92 -24.24 8.97
CA LEU A 7 18.25 -23.58 7.84
C LEU A 7 16.87 -23.05 8.23
N LEU A 8 16.10 -23.82 9.00
CA LEU A 8 14.79 -23.40 9.49
C LEU A 8 14.91 -22.21 10.46
N SER A 9 15.89 -22.22 11.36
CA SER A 9 16.12 -21.12 12.29
C SER A 9 16.46 -19.81 11.55
N ASN A 10 17.31 -19.87 10.53
CA ASN A 10 17.65 -18.70 9.72
C ASN A 10 16.43 -18.15 8.96
N ALA A 11 15.62 -19.03 8.36
CA ALA A 11 14.40 -18.62 7.66
C ALA A 11 13.37 -17.99 8.63
N ILE A 12 13.20 -18.56 9.82
CA ILE A 12 12.33 -17.97 10.86
C ILE A 12 12.85 -16.61 11.31
N GLU A 13 14.17 -16.44 11.47
CA GLU A 13 14.77 -15.17 11.88
C GLU A 13 14.60 -14.07 10.82
N GLU A 14 14.74 -14.43 9.54
CA GLU A 14 14.50 -13.53 8.40
C GLU A 14 13.01 -13.10 8.31
N ASP A 15 12.08 -14.01 8.62
CA ASP A 15 10.64 -13.77 8.58
C ASP A 15 10.04 -13.32 9.94
N ASN A 16 10.85 -13.13 10.99
CA ASN A 16 10.41 -12.71 12.33
C ASN A 16 10.05 -11.22 12.36
N ASN A 17 9.08 -10.83 11.54
CA ASN A 17 8.55 -9.48 11.50
C ASN A 17 7.27 -9.42 12.36
N ARG A 18 7.36 -8.64 13.45
CA ARG A 18 6.23 -8.38 14.34
C ARG A 18 5.00 -7.82 13.61
N VAL A 19 5.20 -7.02 12.56
CA VAL A 19 4.11 -6.46 11.75
C VAL A 19 3.41 -7.57 10.97
N SER A 20 4.16 -8.43 10.28
CA SER A 20 3.60 -9.57 9.55
C SER A 20 2.84 -10.53 10.47
N TYR A 21 3.38 -10.79 11.67
CA TYR A 21 2.69 -11.60 12.69
C TYR A 21 1.34 -11.00 13.11
N LEU A 22 1.30 -9.69 13.37
CA LEU A 22 0.06 -9.00 13.75
C LEU A 22 -0.95 -8.98 12.60
N MET A 23 -0.49 -8.80 11.36
CA MET A 23 -1.33 -8.86 10.16
C MET A 23 -2.00 -10.22 10.01
N GLN A 24 -1.21 -11.31 10.02
CA GLN A 24 -1.72 -12.68 9.94
C GLN A 24 -2.68 -13.00 11.09
N LYS A 25 -2.36 -12.52 12.31
CA LYS A 25 -3.23 -12.72 13.46
C LYS A 25 -4.60 -12.02 13.27
N ALA A 26 -4.63 -10.84 12.66
CA ALA A 26 -5.87 -10.13 12.35
C ALA A 26 -6.67 -10.84 11.25
N GLU A 27 -5.99 -11.32 10.20
CA GLU A 27 -6.59 -12.08 9.11
C GLU A 27 -7.25 -13.38 9.62
N ILE A 28 -6.53 -14.16 10.43
CA ILE A 28 -7.07 -15.38 11.05
C ILE A 28 -8.27 -15.07 11.96
N LEU A 29 -8.23 -13.97 12.72
CA LEU A 29 -9.36 -13.56 13.56
C LEU A 29 -10.60 -13.22 12.71
N ALA A 30 -10.42 -12.52 11.58
CA ALA A 30 -11.49 -12.19 10.65
C ALA A 30 -12.09 -13.45 10.00
N GLU A 31 -11.25 -14.41 9.61
CA GLU A 31 -11.71 -15.71 9.08
C GLU A 31 -12.50 -16.51 10.13
N ILE A 32 -12.01 -16.57 11.36
CA ILE A 32 -12.72 -17.22 12.47
C ILE A 32 -14.09 -16.55 12.67
N GLU A 33 -14.14 -15.23 12.68
CA GLU A 33 -15.38 -14.50 12.86
C GLU A 33 -16.38 -14.74 11.72
N LEU A 34 -15.91 -14.71 10.48
CA LEU A 34 -16.75 -14.83 9.31
C LEU A 34 -17.28 -16.25 9.09
N PHE A 35 -16.45 -17.28 9.32
CA PHE A 35 -16.77 -18.66 8.95
C PHE A 35 -17.12 -19.58 10.12
N TYR A 36 -16.64 -19.29 11.33
CA TYR A 36 -16.69 -20.25 12.44
C TYR A 36 -17.55 -19.81 13.63
N LEU A 37 -18.07 -18.56 13.64
CA LEU A 37 -18.89 -18.06 14.75
C LEU A 37 -20.37 -17.85 14.39
N LEU A 38 -21.26 -18.37 15.25
CA LEU A 38 -22.68 -18.12 15.17
C LEU A 38 -23.02 -16.68 15.58
N PRO A 39 -24.14 -16.08 15.09
CA PRO A 39 -24.50 -14.69 15.38
C PRO A 39 -24.57 -14.32 16.86
N HIS A 40 -24.88 -15.27 17.75
CA HIS A 40 -24.93 -15.02 19.19
C HIS A 40 -23.55 -15.05 19.85
N GLN A 41 -22.58 -15.80 19.30
CA GLN A 41 -21.20 -15.83 19.80
C GLN A 41 -20.46 -14.54 19.44
N ARG A 42 -20.72 -13.97 18.26
CA ARG A 42 -20.18 -12.65 17.86
C ARG A 42 -20.67 -11.49 18.74
N ARG A 43 -21.77 -11.68 19.48
CA ARG A 43 -22.31 -10.69 20.41
C ARG A 43 -21.81 -10.87 21.85
N TRP A 44 -20.94 -11.84 22.11
CA TRP A 44 -20.33 -12.00 23.43
C TRP A 44 -19.24 -10.95 23.64
N GLN A 45 -19.59 -9.87 24.34
CA GLN A 45 -18.67 -8.77 24.66
C GLN A 45 -17.39 -9.22 25.37
N THR A 46 -17.44 -10.31 26.14
CA THR A 46 -16.25 -10.87 26.80
C THR A 46 -15.22 -11.42 25.82
N TRP A 47 -15.65 -11.90 24.65
CA TRP A 47 -14.79 -12.50 23.62
C TRP A 47 -14.52 -11.51 22.47
N PHE A 48 -15.51 -10.68 22.14
CA PHE A 48 -15.46 -9.65 21.11
C PHE A 48 -15.94 -8.32 21.71
N PRO A 49 -15.03 -7.56 22.36
CA PRO A 49 -15.39 -6.27 22.90
C PRO A 49 -15.72 -5.30 21.76
N GLU A 50 -16.68 -4.42 22.00
CA GLU A 50 -17.08 -3.38 21.04
C GLU A 50 -15.94 -2.39 20.75
N VAL A 51 -15.04 -2.19 21.71
CA VAL A 51 -13.89 -1.29 21.61
C VAL A 51 -12.63 -1.98 22.13
N ILE A 52 -11.54 -1.92 21.37
CA ILE A 52 -10.22 -2.41 21.78
C ILE A 52 -9.30 -1.21 22.05
N HIS A 53 -8.81 -1.10 23.28
CA HIS A 53 -7.83 -0.06 23.64
C HIS A 53 -6.41 -0.56 23.37
N TYR A 54 -5.66 0.17 22.55
CA TYR A 54 -4.24 -0.10 22.30
C TYR A 54 -3.39 1.08 22.75
N TYR A 55 -2.26 0.77 23.41
CA TYR A 55 -1.28 1.78 23.78
C TYR A 55 -0.37 2.08 22.58
N ALA A 56 -0.41 3.32 22.12
CA ALA A 56 0.47 3.83 21.07
C ALA A 56 1.35 4.96 21.62
N ASP A 57 2.62 4.94 21.25
CA ASP A 57 3.56 6.02 21.56
C ASP A 57 3.26 7.22 20.67
N VAL A 58 2.96 8.37 21.27
CA VAL A 58 2.51 9.58 20.57
C VAL A 58 3.52 10.03 19.53
N ASP A 59 4.82 9.96 19.83
CA ASP A 59 5.85 10.45 18.93
C ASP A 59 6.07 9.50 17.75
N LYS A 60 6.07 8.18 18.01
CA LYS A 60 6.13 7.18 16.94
C LYS A 60 4.90 7.26 16.02
N THR A 61 3.72 7.43 16.59
CA THR A 61 2.48 7.58 15.82
C THR A 61 2.52 8.82 14.94
N ARG A 62 3.02 9.96 15.45
CA ARG A 62 3.19 11.18 14.66
C ARG A 62 4.14 10.99 13.47
N ILE A 63 5.26 10.29 13.68
CA ILE A 63 6.23 10.02 12.62
C ILE A 63 5.59 9.16 11.52
N GLU A 64 4.90 8.08 11.91
CA GLU A 64 4.33 7.15 10.93
C GLU A 64 3.19 7.78 10.15
N ILE A 65 2.30 8.54 10.80
CA ILE A 65 1.20 9.24 10.09
C ILE A 65 1.76 10.24 9.06
N LYS A 66 2.81 10.99 9.41
CA LYS A 66 3.44 11.91 8.44
C LYS A 66 4.08 11.18 7.27
N ARG A 67 4.66 10.00 7.51
CA ARG A 67 5.19 9.13 6.45
C ARG A 67 4.06 8.65 5.54
N LEU A 68 2.98 8.11 6.09
CA LEU A 68 1.82 7.61 5.32
C LEU A 68 1.20 8.70 4.45
N ILE A 69 1.07 9.93 4.98
CA ILE A 69 0.58 11.08 4.20
C ILE A 69 1.54 11.39 3.04
N LYS A 70 2.84 11.42 3.30
CA LYS A 70 3.84 11.70 2.27
C LYS A 70 3.87 10.64 1.17
N ASP A 71 3.74 9.37 1.56
CA ASP A 71 3.80 8.23 0.65
C ASP A 71 2.45 8.00 -0.07
N GLY A 72 1.40 8.77 0.26
CA GLY A 72 0.06 8.65 -0.33
C GLY A 72 -0.73 7.42 0.16
N GLU A 73 -0.22 6.71 1.16
CA GLU A 73 -0.84 5.51 1.75
C GLU A 73 -1.88 5.84 2.84
N TRP A 74 -2.04 7.13 3.16
CA TRP A 74 -3.03 7.60 4.13
C TRP A 74 -4.44 7.60 3.51
N ASP A 75 -5.17 6.51 3.69
CA ASP A 75 -6.32 6.15 2.85
C ASP A 75 -7.49 7.16 2.73
N THR A 76 -7.72 8.17 3.57
CA THR A 76 -8.88 9.12 3.53
C THR A 76 -10.35 8.67 3.26
N LYS A 77 -10.66 7.51 2.66
CA LYS A 77 -12.01 7.11 2.24
C LYS A 77 -12.84 6.53 3.38
N GLU A 78 -12.20 5.78 4.28
CA GLU A 78 -12.86 5.19 5.45
C GLU A 78 -12.51 5.92 6.76
N PHE A 79 -13.44 5.89 7.72
CA PHE A 79 -13.26 6.42 9.09
C PHE A 79 -12.82 7.90 9.16
N THR A 80 -13.27 8.74 8.24
CA THR A 80 -12.88 10.15 8.10
C THR A 80 -12.98 10.94 9.42
N GLU A 81 -14.11 10.83 10.12
CA GLU A 81 -14.32 11.54 11.41
C GLU A 81 -13.29 11.13 12.49
N MET A 82 -12.98 9.84 12.58
CA MET A 82 -12.03 9.32 13.57
C MET A 82 -10.61 9.76 13.24
N ARG A 83 -10.26 9.82 11.95
CA ARG A 83 -8.97 10.30 11.45
C ARG A 83 -8.77 11.79 11.72
N GLU A 84 -9.76 12.63 11.43
CA GLU A 84 -9.68 14.05 11.74
C GLU A 84 -9.50 14.30 13.23
N LYS A 85 -10.24 13.56 14.07
CA LYS A 85 -10.07 13.62 15.52
C LYS A 85 -8.67 13.19 15.94
N LEU A 86 -8.14 12.10 15.38
CA LEU A 86 -6.78 11.63 15.65
C LEU A 86 -5.72 12.68 15.28
N LEU A 87 -5.82 13.28 14.08
CA LEU A 87 -4.90 14.32 13.63
C LEU A 87 -4.95 15.55 14.55
N LYS A 88 -6.15 15.93 15.01
CA LYS A 88 -6.35 17.01 15.97
C LYS A 88 -5.70 16.72 17.32
N GLU A 89 -5.93 15.54 17.89
CA GLU A 89 -5.31 15.09 19.15
C GLU A 89 -3.79 15.04 19.05
N LEU A 90 -3.27 14.55 17.91
CA LEU A 90 -1.83 14.48 17.65
C LEU A 90 -1.22 15.83 17.24
N GLN A 91 -2.03 16.87 17.04
CA GLN A 91 -1.64 18.21 16.59
C GLN A 91 -0.92 18.19 15.23
N ILE A 92 -1.31 17.28 14.34
CA ILE A 92 -0.79 17.19 12.98
C ILE A 92 -1.65 18.08 12.09
N LYS A 93 -1.05 19.10 11.49
CA LYS A 93 -1.71 19.90 10.45
C LYS A 93 -1.66 19.11 9.15
N HIS A 94 -2.81 18.68 8.68
CA HIS A 94 -2.98 18.01 7.40
C HIS A 94 -4.24 18.58 6.74
N ASN A 95 -4.10 18.99 5.49
CA ASN A 95 -5.18 19.58 4.72
C ASN A 95 -5.57 18.59 3.63
N PRO A 96 -6.77 17.97 3.68
CA PRO A 96 -7.17 16.93 2.71
C PRO A 96 -7.22 17.45 1.26
N ILE A 97 -7.31 18.76 1.08
CA ILE A 97 -7.26 19.44 -0.22
C ILE A 97 -5.90 19.22 -0.92
N ASP A 98 -4.80 19.10 -0.17
CA ASP A 98 -3.48 18.88 -0.79
C ASP A 98 -3.40 17.48 -1.43
N ASP A 99 -4.03 16.47 -0.84
CA ASP A 99 -4.02 15.10 -1.38
C ASP A 99 -4.82 15.01 -2.69
N GLU A 100 -5.97 15.69 -2.76
CA GLU A 100 -6.81 15.72 -3.97
C GLU A 100 -6.11 16.45 -5.13
N VAL A 101 -5.41 17.55 -4.82
CA VAL A 101 -4.58 18.27 -5.81
C VAL A 101 -3.36 17.45 -6.23
N ILE A 102 -2.73 16.70 -5.30
CA ILE A 102 -1.61 15.80 -5.61
C ILE A 102 -2.09 14.66 -6.51
N LEU A 103 -3.24 14.04 -6.22
CA LEU A 103 -3.84 12.97 -7.02
C LEU A 103 -4.18 13.45 -8.43
N GLU A 104 -4.81 14.62 -8.58
CA GLU A 104 -5.12 15.21 -9.90
C GLU A 104 -3.84 15.49 -10.70
N LYS A 105 -2.76 15.91 -10.02
CA LYS A 105 -1.46 16.17 -10.65
C LYS A 105 -0.76 14.88 -11.05
N LEU A 106 -0.90 13.80 -10.26
CA LEU A 106 -0.38 12.47 -10.60
C LEU A 106 -1.11 11.87 -11.81
N GLU A 107 -2.44 11.96 -11.89
CA GLU A 107 -3.20 11.48 -13.05
C GLU A 107 -2.83 12.20 -14.36
N LYS A 108 -2.54 13.50 -14.27
CA LYS A 108 -2.06 14.29 -15.41
C LYS A 108 -0.65 13.85 -15.85
N LEU A 109 0.23 13.51 -14.91
CA LEU A 109 1.58 13.02 -15.22
C LEU A 109 1.55 11.64 -15.88
N THR A 110 0.75 10.71 -15.36
CA THR A 110 0.61 9.36 -15.95
C THR A 110 0.05 9.42 -17.37
N SER A 111 -0.93 10.30 -17.62
CA SER A 111 -1.49 10.51 -18.96
C SER A 111 -0.48 11.07 -19.96
N ASN A 112 0.47 11.89 -19.49
CA ASN A 112 1.53 12.43 -20.33
C ASN A 112 2.59 11.38 -20.65
N ASP A 113 2.96 10.53 -19.70
CA ASP A 113 3.90 9.42 -19.90
C ASP A 113 3.37 8.42 -20.93
N ASP A 114 2.08 8.04 -20.85
CA ASP A 114 1.43 7.17 -21.85
C ASP A 114 1.46 7.77 -23.27
N ASN A 115 1.40 9.10 -23.37
CA ASN A 115 1.44 9.78 -24.66
C ASN A 115 2.87 9.84 -25.22
N LEU A 116 3.86 10.10 -24.36
CA LEU A 116 5.28 10.03 -24.71
C LEU A 116 5.68 8.62 -25.17
N GLU A 117 5.21 7.56 -24.50
CA GLU A 117 5.45 6.18 -24.93
C GLU A 117 4.90 5.91 -26.34
N LYS A 118 3.69 6.40 -26.65
CA LYS A 118 3.09 6.26 -27.99
C LYS A 118 3.91 6.98 -29.05
N GLU A 119 4.41 8.18 -28.76
CA GLU A 119 5.29 8.92 -29.68
C GLU A 119 6.62 8.20 -29.92
N ILE A 120 7.27 7.73 -28.86
CA ILE A 120 8.51 6.94 -28.96
C ILE A 120 8.29 5.69 -29.81
N ARG A 121 7.17 4.99 -29.59
CA ARG A 121 6.81 3.79 -30.37
C ARG A 121 6.57 4.14 -31.84
N GLY A 122 5.93 5.27 -32.13
CA GLY A 122 5.74 5.79 -33.48
C GLY A 122 7.05 6.10 -34.19
N ILE A 123 7.97 6.79 -33.52
CA ILE A 123 9.32 7.10 -34.03
C ILE A 123 10.09 5.80 -34.30
N SER A 124 10.04 4.84 -33.37
CA SER A 124 10.74 3.56 -33.53
C SER A 124 10.25 2.77 -34.76
N ILE A 125 8.93 2.78 -35.04
CA ILE A 125 8.35 2.14 -36.23
C ILE A 125 8.84 2.84 -37.51
N ASN A 126 8.88 4.18 -37.51
CA ASN A 126 9.32 4.94 -38.67
C ASN A 126 10.80 4.73 -38.98
N LEU A 127 11.66 4.69 -37.95
CA LEU A 127 13.08 4.35 -38.10
C LEU A 127 13.28 2.94 -38.67
N GLN A 128 12.52 1.95 -38.20
CA GLN A 128 12.57 0.59 -38.77
C GLN A 128 12.15 0.55 -40.25
N LYS A 129 11.20 1.39 -40.67
CA LYS A 129 10.81 1.49 -42.08
C LYS A 129 11.92 2.12 -42.93
N LEU A 130 12.56 3.18 -42.43
CA LEU A 130 13.68 3.87 -43.08
C LEU A 130 14.90 2.97 -43.29
N LEU A 131 15.33 2.27 -42.23
CA LEU A 131 16.44 1.32 -42.29
C LEU A 131 16.17 0.18 -43.28
N LYS A 132 14.92 -0.28 -43.38
CA LYS A 132 14.54 -1.27 -44.39
C LYS A 132 14.63 -0.69 -45.80
N SER A 133 14.16 0.53 -46.04
CA SER A 133 14.21 1.15 -47.37
C SER A 133 15.63 1.45 -47.87
N GLU A 134 16.56 1.80 -46.99
CA GLU A 134 17.97 2.04 -47.35
C GLU A 134 18.69 0.73 -47.72
N LEU A 135 18.40 -0.37 -47.01
CA LEU A 135 19.01 -1.68 -47.28
C LEU A 135 18.64 -2.25 -48.67
N TYR A 136 17.49 -1.86 -49.23
CA TYR A 136 17.06 -2.25 -50.58
C TYR A 136 17.65 -1.38 -51.69
N HIS A 137 18.23 -0.21 -51.38
CA HIS A 137 18.82 0.68 -52.37
C HIS A 137 20.29 0.33 -52.66
N ASP A 138 21.01 -0.26 -51.71
CA ASP A 138 22.41 -0.70 -51.85
C ASP A 138 22.57 -2.10 -52.50
N GLN A 139 21.48 -2.76 -52.91
CA GLN A 139 21.51 -4.09 -53.55
C GLN A 139 21.26 -4.08 -55.07
N VAL A 140 21.39 -2.93 -55.74
CA VAL A 140 21.31 -2.79 -57.22
C VAL A 140 22.64 -2.27 -57.75
#